data_AF-A0A519LTH5-F1
#
_entry.id   AF-A0A519LTH5-F1
#
_cell.length_a   1.000
_cell.length_b   1.000
_cell.length_c   1.000
_cell.angle_alpha   90.00
_cell.angle_beta   90.00
_cell.angle_gamma   90.00
#
_symmetry.space_group_name_H-M   'P 1'
#
loop_
_entity.id
_entity.type
_entity.pdbx_description
1 polymer ?
#
loop_
_entity_poly.entity_id
_entity_poly.type
_entity_poly.pdbx_seq_one_letter_code
_entity_poly.pdbx_strand_id
1 'polypeptide(L)'
;VMMTGTLSLREMSAMQSGMNWNVFYQPVGFLIFLVCSFAETNRTPFDLAECEAELIGGYHTEYSSMKMGFYLFAEYASMFISSTILAVLYFGGYNYPGMEWMVENAGVNIANVIGIFVLFGKLCFFIFFYMWVRWTLPRFRYDQLMRLGWKMLIPLAIANIVVTGVVMLLFEK
;
A
#
# COMPACT_ATOMS: atom_id res chain seq x y z
N VAL A 1 12.35 -0.44 7.99
CA VAL A 1 13.15 -0.08 9.19
C VAL A 1 14.25 -1.09 9.46
N MET A 2 13.97 -2.36 9.81
CA MET A 2 15.04 -3.33 10.06
C MET A 2 16.02 -3.48 8.89
N MET A 3 15.51 -3.60 7.65
CA MET A 3 16.38 -3.71 6.46
C MET A 3 16.97 -2.36 6.01
N THR A 4 16.28 -1.25 6.28
CA THR A 4 16.63 0.07 5.70
C THR A 4 17.39 0.98 6.67
N GLY A 5 17.45 0.66 7.97
CA GLY A 5 18.09 1.47 9.00
C GLY A 5 17.49 2.85 9.28
N THR A 6 16.56 3.31 8.43
CA THR A 6 15.96 4.66 8.47
C THR A 6 14.43 4.62 8.56
N LEU A 7 13.84 5.74 8.99
CA LEU A 7 12.41 6.05 8.97
C LEU A 7 12.03 7.01 7.84
N SER A 8 13.01 7.58 7.13
CA SER A 8 12.77 8.52 6.03
C SER A 8 12.27 7.80 4.78
N LEU A 9 11.06 8.13 4.33
CA LEU A 9 10.47 7.59 3.09
C LEU A 9 11.33 7.88 1.86
N ARG A 10 11.99 9.04 1.83
CA ARG A 10 12.90 9.42 0.75
C ARG A 10 14.10 8.46 0.70
N GLU A 11 14.74 8.20 1.84
CA GLU A 11 15.90 7.31 1.90
C GLU A 11 15.50 5.87 1.60
N MET A 12 14.36 5.41 2.12
CA MET A 12 13.81 4.09 1.79
C MET A 12 13.59 3.92 0.28
N SER A 13 13.07 4.95 -0.40
CA SER A 13 12.91 4.90 -1.86
C SER A 13 14.26 4.86 -2.56
N ALA A 14 15.23 5.69 -2.14
CA ALA A 14 16.55 5.79 -2.74
C ALA A 14 17.35 4.48 -2.65
N MET A 15 17.24 3.74 -1.53
CA MET A 15 17.85 2.42 -1.35
C MET A 15 17.29 1.34 -2.30
N GLN A 16 16.11 1.58 -2.88
CA GLN A 16 15.46 0.66 -3.83
C GLN A 16 15.78 1.01 -5.29
N SER A 17 16.91 1.66 -5.56
CA SER A 17 17.38 1.94 -6.91
C SER A 17 17.77 0.63 -7.64
N GLY A 18 17.73 0.65 -8.98
CA GLY A 18 18.26 -0.45 -9.79
C GLY A 18 17.47 -1.76 -9.73
N MET A 19 16.16 -1.72 -9.42
CA MET A 19 15.27 -2.90 -9.33
C MET A 19 15.40 -3.73 -8.03
N ASN A 20 16.09 -3.19 -7.02
CA ASN A 20 16.12 -3.72 -5.66
C ASN A 20 14.84 -3.39 -4.89
N TRP A 21 13.69 -3.83 -5.42
CA TRP A 21 12.40 -3.57 -4.80
C TRP A 21 12.20 -4.45 -3.56
N ASN A 22 11.71 -3.83 -2.48
CA ASN A 22 11.45 -4.52 -1.23
C ASN A 22 10.39 -5.63 -1.36
N VAL A 23 9.58 -5.63 -2.43
CA VAL A 23 8.67 -6.75 -2.76
C VAL A 23 9.42 -8.07 -2.87
N PHE A 24 10.59 -8.09 -3.50
CA PHE A 24 11.35 -9.33 -3.72
C PHE A 24 11.98 -9.85 -2.44
N TYR A 25 12.41 -8.93 -1.57
CA TYR A 25 13.02 -9.28 -0.28
C TYR A 25 11.98 -9.64 0.78
N GLN A 26 10.80 -9.02 0.75
CA GLN A 26 9.75 -9.16 1.77
C GLN A 26 8.36 -9.36 1.14
N PRO A 27 8.13 -10.47 0.41
CA PRO A 27 6.84 -10.73 -0.23
C PRO A 27 5.72 -10.95 0.79
N VAL A 28 6.02 -11.58 1.93
CA VAL A 28 5.04 -11.81 3.01
C VAL A 28 4.63 -10.50 3.66
N GLY A 29 5.61 -9.64 3.99
CA GLY A 29 5.34 -8.30 4.53
C GLY A 29 4.52 -7.44 3.58
N PHE A 30 4.81 -7.51 2.28
CA PHE A 30 4.04 -6.82 1.25
C PHE A 30 2.57 -7.26 1.23
N LEU A 31 2.31 -8.57 1.22
CA LEU A 31 0.94 -9.09 1.20
C LEU A 31 0.17 -8.69 2.47
N ILE A 32 0.79 -8.76 3.63
CA ILE A 32 0.17 -8.30 4.88
C ILE A 32 -0.18 -6.82 4.80
N PHE A 33 0.77 -5.98 4.37
CA PHE A 33 0.57 -4.54 4.28
C PHE A 33 -0.50 -4.17 3.25
N LEU A 34 -0.54 -4.88 2.13
CA LEU A 34 -1.57 -4.74 1.11
C LEU A 34 -2.96 -5.07 1.70
N VAL A 35 -3.13 -6.23 2.35
CA VAL A 35 -4.42 -6.60 2.97
C VAL A 35 -4.83 -5.59 4.05
N CYS A 36 -3.90 -5.12 4.88
CA CYS A 36 -4.18 -4.07 5.86
C CYS A 36 -4.60 -2.75 5.22
N SER A 37 -3.98 -2.36 4.10
CA SER A 37 -4.33 -1.15 3.36
C SER A 37 -5.73 -1.23 2.73
N PHE A 38 -6.19 -2.43 2.36
CA PHE A 38 -7.58 -2.66 1.96
C PHE A 38 -8.56 -2.56 3.14
N ALA A 39 -8.18 -3.08 4.31
CA ALA A 39 -9.00 -2.98 5.52
C ALA A 39 -9.12 -1.53 6.03
N GLU A 40 -8.04 -0.76 6.04
CA GLU A 40 -8.00 0.63 6.53
C GLU A 40 -8.83 1.57 5.66
N THR A 41 -8.82 1.36 4.35
CA THR A 41 -9.60 2.17 3.40
C THR A 41 -11.10 1.86 3.42
N ASN A 42 -11.53 0.93 4.29
CA ASN A 42 -12.91 0.50 4.49
C ASN A 42 -13.65 0.25 3.17
N ARG A 43 -12.96 -0.27 2.14
CA ARG A 43 -13.55 -0.46 0.82
C ARG A 43 -13.94 -1.90 0.61
N THR A 44 -15.03 -2.13 -0.14
CA THR A 44 -15.42 -3.46 -0.64
C THR A 44 -14.19 -4.19 -1.18
N PRO A 45 -13.77 -5.32 -0.58
CA PRO A 45 -14.58 -6.30 0.17
C PRO A 45 -14.61 -6.16 1.71
N PHE A 46 -13.92 -5.18 2.32
CA PHE A 46 -13.85 -4.94 3.77
C PHE A 46 -14.67 -3.71 4.23
N ASP A 47 -15.88 -3.58 3.68
CA ASP A 47 -16.74 -2.41 3.86
C ASP A 47 -17.73 -2.58 5.04
N LEU A 48 -17.20 -2.64 6.26
CA LEU A 48 -17.99 -3.03 7.43
C LEU A 48 -18.77 -1.88 8.06
N ALA A 49 -18.21 -0.68 8.02
CA ALA A 49 -18.85 0.52 8.56
C ALA A 49 -20.09 0.93 7.75
N GLU A 50 -20.11 0.66 6.44
CA GLU A 50 -21.31 0.83 5.62
C GLU A 50 -22.35 -0.27 5.88
N CYS A 51 -21.90 -1.53 6.07
CA CYS A 51 -22.77 -2.69 6.23
C CYS A 51 -23.53 -2.80 7.57
N GLU A 52 -22.99 -2.38 8.72
CA GLU A 52 -23.79 -2.38 9.97
C GLU A 52 -24.98 -1.42 9.90
N ALA A 53 -24.93 -0.49 8.95
CA ALA A 53 -25.96 0.50 8.74
C ALA A 53 -26.88 0.20 7.55
N GLU A 54 -26.62 -0.84 6.75
CA GLU A 54 -27.46 -1.27 5.59
C GLU A 54 -28.88 -1.75 6.00
N LEU A 55 -29.20 -1.86 7.30
CA LEU A 55 -30.59 -2.03 7.75
C LEU A 55 -31.40 -0.72 7.72
N ILE A 56 -30.76 0.47 7.72
CA ILE A 56 -31.44 1.79 7.75
C ILE A 56 -30.81 2.83 6.78
N GLY A 57 -29.71 2.53 6.10
CA GLY A 57 -29.04 3.44 5.15
C GLY A 57 -27.96 4.34 5.75
N GLY A 58 -27.50 4.04 6.97
CA GLY A 58 -26.32 4.61 7.62
C GLY A 58 -26.03 6.09 7.42
N TYR A 59 -24.74 6.41 7.26
CA TYR A 59 -24.29 7.79 7.10
C TYR A 59 -24.85 8.45 5.82
N HIS A 60 -25.22 7.66 4.81
CA HIS A 60 -25.88 8.16 3.60
C HIS A 60 -27.26 8.77 3.90
N THR A 61 -27.95 8.32 4.95
CA THR A 61 -29.24 8.90 5.38
C THR A 61 -29.09 10.06 6.36
N GLU A 62 -27.96 10.14 7.07
CA GLU A 62 -27.73 11.16 8.10
C GLU A 62 -27.08 12.44 7.54
N TYR A 63 -26.29 12.34 6.48
CA TYR A 63 -25.54 13.47 5.92
C TYR A 63 -26.20 14.08 4.67
N SER A 64 -26.38 15.40 4.72
CA SER A 64 -26.78 16.21 3.55
C SER A 64 -25.61 16.42 2.57
N SER A 65 -25.93 16.78 1.32
CA SER A 65 -25.06 16.75 0.13
C SER A 65 -23.62 17.25 0.32
N MET A 66 -23.40 18.38 1.01
CA MET A 66 -22.04 18.93 1.19
C MET A 66 -21.18 18.06 2.12
N LYS A 67 -21.76 17.56 3.22
CA LYS A 67 -21.06 16.69 4.18
C LYS A 67 -20.80 15.31 3.57
N MET A 68 -21.78 14.81 2.81
CA MET A 68 -21.65 13.58 2.04
C MET A 68 -20.51 13.66 1.01
N GLY A 69 -20.40 14.78 0.30
CA GLY A 69 -19.33 15.02 -0.67
C GLY A 69 -17.92 14.97 -0.05
N PHE A 70 -17.74 15.58 1.12
CA PHE A 70 -16.46 15.51 1.83
C PHE A 70 -16.12 14.12 2.35
N TYR A 71 -17.13 13.35 2.77
CA TYR A 71 -16.92 11.97 3.22
C TYR A 71 -16.40 11.09 2.07
N LEU A 72 -17.08 11.12 0.92
CA LEU A 72 -16.64 10.38 -0.28
C LEU A 72 -15.26 10.84 -0.75
N PHE A 73 -15.01 12.15 -0.72
CA PHE A 73 -13.68 12.69 -1.07
C PHE A 73 -12.58 12.16 -0.13
N ALA A 74 -12.85 12.11 1.18
CA ALA A 74 -11.90 11.61 2.16
C ALA A 74 -11.58 10.12 1.97
N GLU A 75 -12.57 9.30 1.59
CA GLU A 75 -12.34 7.89 1.24
C GLU A 75 -11.42 7.74 0.03
N TYR A 76 -11.68 8.49 -1.06
CA TYR A 76 -10.82 8.47 -2.24
C TYR A 76 -9.42 9.00 -1.97
N ALA A 77 -9.29 10.05 -1.15
CA ALA A 77 -8.01 10.57 -0.72
C ALA A 77 -7.22 9.52 0.09
N SER A 78 -7.88 8.79 0.98
CA SER A 78 -7.26 7.72 1.79
C SER A 78 -6.78 6.55 0.92
N MET A 79 -7.51 6.21 -0.14
CA MET A 79 -7.08 5.22 -1.14
C MET A 79 -5.84 5.67 -1.91
N PHE A 80 -5.80 6.94 -2.31
CA PHE A 80 -4.65 7.54 -3.00
C PHE A 80 -3.39 7.53 -2.11
N ILE A 81 -3.54 7.92 -0.84
CA ILE A 81 -2.44 7.93 0.14
C ILE A 81 -1.93 6.50 0.38
N SER A 82 -2.83 5.54 0.61
CA SER A 82 -2.46 4.14 0.84
C SER A 82 -1.71 3.54 -0.36
N SER A 83 -2.16 3.84 -1.58
CA SER A 83 -1.49 3.44 -2.83
C SER A 83 -0.10 4.07 -2.96
N THR A 84 0.05 5.34 -2.54
CA THR A 84 1.35 6.03 -2.55
C THR A 84 2.33 5.39 -1.55
N ILE A 85 1.87 5.08 -0.34
CA ILE A 85 2.70 4.43 0.69
C ILE A 85 3.14 3.03 0.22
N LEU A 86 2.23 2.24 -0.37
CA LEU A 86 2.55 0.96 -1.00
C LEU A 86 3.65 1.10 -2.06
N ALA A 87 3.50 2.06 -2.98
CA ALA A 87 4.46 2.29 -4.06
C ALA A 87 5.85 2.71 -3.54
N VAL A 88 5.90 3.56 -2.50
CA VAL A 88 7.16 4.05 -1.91
C VAL A 88 7.87 2.99 -1.08
N LEU A 89 7.13 2.26 -0.24
CA LEU A 89 7.73 1.28 0.66
C LEU A 89 8.21 0.02 -0.04
N TYR A 90 7.47 -0.45 -1.06
CA TYR A 90 7.69 -1.75 -1.67
C TYR A 90 8.23 -1.69 -3.10
N PHE A 91 7.81 -0.71 -3.90
CA PHE A 91 8.15 -0.60 -5.33
C PHE A 91 9.11 0.55 -5.65
N GLY A 92 9.81 1.10 -4.65
CA GLY A 92 10.84 2.12 -4.83
C GLY A 92 10.35 3.52 -5.24
N GLY A 93 9.05 3.80 -5.15
CA GLY A 93 8.48 5.13 -5.40
C GLY A 93 8.80 5.66 -6.81
N TYR A 94 9.62 6.72 -6.88
CA TYR A 94 10.06 7.36 -8.13
C TYR A 94 11.17 6.59 -8.88
N ASN A 95 11.77 5.57 -8.26
CA ASN A 95 12.83 4.80 -8.90
C ASN A 95 12.27 3.84 -9.95
N TYR A 96 12.96 3.80 -11.09
CA TYR A 96 12.71 2.85 -12.19
C TYR A 96 14.01 2.14 -12.60
N PRO A 97 13.90 0.91 -13.13
CA PRO A 97 15.06 0.20 -13.66
C PRO A 97 15.73 1.02 -14.78
N GLY A 98 17.04 1.26 -14.69
CA GLY A 98 17.79 2.04 -15.69
C GLY A 98 17.83 3.56 -15.47
N MET A 99 17.45 4.05 -14.28
CA MET A 99 17.55 5.48 -13.96
C MET A 99 18.98 6.03 -14.10
N GLU A 100 20.01 5.25 -13.73
CA GLU A 100 21.42 5.68 -13.85
C GLU A 100 21.83 5.95 -15.31
N TRP A 101 21.45 5.05 -16.23
CA TRP A 101 21.68 5.20 -17.67
C TRP A 101 20.93 6.42 -18.25
N MET A 102 19.71 6.67 -17.76
CA MET A 102 18.92 7.85 -18.16
C MET A 102 19.50 9.16 -17.65
N VAL A 103 20.07 9.17 -16.44
CA VAL A 103 20.76 10.34 -15.89
C VAL A 103 22.01 10.66 -16.72
N GLU A 104 22.76 9.64 -17.12
CA GLU A 104 23.98 9.78 -17.93
C GLU A 104 23.70 10.28 -19.36
N ASN A 105 22.64 9.78 -20.01
CA ASN A 105 22.37 10.09 -21.42
C ASN A 105 21.40 11.26 -21.66
N ALA A 106 20.39 11.44 -20.81
CA ALA A 106 19.33 12.43 -21.01
C ALA A 106 19.40 13.60 -20.02
N GLY A 107 20.30 13.53 -19.03
CA GLY A 107 20.47 14.55 -18.00
C GLY A 107 19.46 14.46 -16.86
N VAL A 108 19.87 15.00 -15.70
CA VAL A 108 19.18 14.87 -14.41
C VAL A 108 17.71 15.34 -14.46
N ASN A 109 17.42 16.42 -15.19
CA ASN A 109 16.07 16.99 -15.24
C ASN A 109 15.08 16.07 -15.94
N ILE A 110 15.46 15.45 -17.06
CA ILE A 110 14.59 14.54 -17.81
C ILE A 110 14.37 13.25 -17.02
N ALA A 111 15.43 12.73 -16.38
CA ALA A 111 15.33 11.54 -15.54
C ALA A 111 14.35 11.73 -14.36
N ASN A 112 14.34 12.90 -13.72
CA ASN A 112 13.42 13.23 -12.63
C ASN A 112 11.97 13.36 -13.09
N VAL A 113 11.73 14.00 -14.25
CA VAL A 113 10.37 14.10 -14.83
C VAL A 113 9.81 12.71 -15.11
N ILE A 114 10.62 11.81 -15.69
CA ILE A 114 10.22 10.43 -15.93
C ILE A 114 9.96 9.70 -14.62
N GLY A 115 10.76 9.92 -13.58
CA GLY A 115 10.54 9.36 -12.25
C GLY A 115 9.18 9.73 -11.66
N ILE A 116 8.72 10.97 -11.86
CA ILE A 116 7.37 11.41 -11.46
C ILE A 116 6.31 10.64 -12.23
N PHE A 117 6.42 10.52 -13.56
CA PHE A 117 5.46 9.77 -14.37
C PHE A 117 5.42 8.28 -14.00
N VAL A 118 6.56 7.68 -13.66
CA VAL A 118 6.63 6.30 -13.17
C VAL A 118 5.90 6.16 -11.84
N LEU A 119 6.10 7.10 -10.91
CA LEU A 119 5.35 7.10 -9.65
C LEU A 119 3.85 7.17 -9.93
N PHE A 120 3.39 8.12 -10.74
CA PHE A 120 1.98 8.21 -11.14
C PHE A 120 1.47 6.93 -11.81
N GLY A 121 2.26 6.30 -12.68
CA GLY A 121 1.92 5.02 -13.29
C GLY A 121 1.73 3.91 -12.26
N LYS A 122 2.59 3.83 -11.23
CA LYS A 122 2.45 2.90 -10.11
C LYS A 122 1.19 3.20 -9.29
N LEU A 123 0.89 4.47 -9.01
CA LEU A 123 -0.35 4.85 -8.32
C LEU A 123 -1.58 4.42 -9.11
N CYS A 124 -1.62 4.70 -10.42
CA CYS A 124 -2.72 4.26 -11.29
C CYS A 124 -2.85 2.73 -11.30
N PHE A 125 -1.74 1.99 -11.32
CA PHE A 125 -1.75 0.53 -11.22
C PHE A 125 -2.36 0.04 -9.89
N PHE A 126 -1.98 0.63 -8.75
CA PHE A 126 -2.56 0.26 -7.47
C PHE A 126 -4.04 0.62 -7.37
N ILE A 127 -4.45 1.81 -7.82
CA ILE A 127 -5.87 2.19 -7.84
C ILE A 127 -6.67 1.25 -8.76
N PHE A 128 -6.11 0.89 -9.93
CA PHE A 128 -6.70 -0.13 -10.79
C PHE A 128 -6.81 -1.47 -10.07
N PHE A 129 -5.78 -1.88 -9.33
CA PHE A 129 -5.81 -3.09 -8.50
C PHE A 129 -6.90 -3.03 -7.44
N TYR A 130 -7.10 -1.89 -6.76
CA TYR A 130 -8.22 -1.69 -5.83
C TYR A 130 -9.58 -1.90 -6.50
N MET A 131 -9.77 -1.32 -7.69
CA MET A 131 -11.01 -1.52 -8.47
C MET A 131 -11.18 -2.97 -8.93
N TRP A 132 -10.10 -3.62 -9.33
CA TRP A 132 -10.13 -5.00 -9.80
C TRP A 132 -10.49 -5.97 -8.67
N VAL A 133 -9.90 -5.80 -7.48
CA VAL A 133 -10.23 -6.59 -6.29
C VAL A 133 -11.69 -6.40 -5.90
N ARG A 134 -12.20 -5.15 -5.98
CA ARG A 134 -13.61 -4.84 -5.73
C ARG A 134 -14.58 -5.60 -6.64
N TRP A 135 -14.21 -5.83 -7.90
CA TRP A 135 -15.06 -6.56 -8.85
C TRP A 135 -14.92 -8.08 -8.76
N THR A 136 -13.83 -8.60 -8.19
CA THR A 136 -13.52 -10.03 -8.19
C THR A 136 -13.89 -10.73 -6.90
N LEU A 137 -13.73 -10.07 -5.75
CA LEU A 137 -13.96 -10.71 -4.45
C LEU A 137 -15.36 -10.43 -3.90
N PRO A 138 -16.03 -11.47 -3.35
CA PRO A 138 -17.24 -11.26 -2.58
C PRO A 138 -16.93 -10.51 -1.28
N ARG A 139 -17.94 -9.83 -0.73
CA ARG A 139 -17.83 -9.10 0.54
C ARG A 139 -17.54 -10.05 1.71
N PHE A 140 -16.68 -9.63 2.64
CA PHE A 140 -16.39 -10.37 3.88
C PHE A 140 -17.30 -9.95 5.03
N ARG A 141 -17.69 -10.91 5.89
CA ARG A 141 -18.40 -10.60 7.14
C ARG A 141 -17.45 -10.06 8.21
N TYR A 142 -17.96 -9.26 9.14
CA TYR A 142 -17.21 -8.70 10.28
C TYR A 142 -16.36 -9.77 11.00
N ASP A 143 -16.98 -10.88 11.39
CA ASP A 143 -16.28 -11.95 12.13
C ASP A 143 -15.15 -12.60 11.34
N GLN A 144 -15.27 -12.65 10.01
CA GLN A 144 -14.25 -13.22 9.14
C GLN A 144 -13.06 -12.27 9.01
N LEU A 145 -13.32 -10.96 8.92
CA LEU A 145 -12.26 -9.95 8.93
C LEU A 145 -11.52 -9.93 10.27
N MET A 146 -12.25 -9.93 11.38
CA MET A 146 -11.62 -9.93 12.71
C MET A 146 -10.80 -11.20 12.93
N ARG A 147 -11.28 -12.35 12.46
CA ARG A 147 -10.49 -13.58 12.48
C ARG A 147 -9.25 -13.50 11.60
N LEU A 148 -9.35 -12.92 10.40
CA LEU A 148 -8.22 -12.71 9.49
C LEU A 148 -7.15 -11.82 10.14
N GLY A 149 -7.55 -10.65 10.67
CA GLY A 149 -6.63 -9.71 11.34
C GLY A 149 -5.96 -10.32 12.56
N TRP A 150 -6.75 -10.81 13.51
CA TRP A 150 -6.24 -11.27 14.81
C TRP A 150 -5.58 -12.64 14.78
N LYS A 151 -6.13 -13.61 14.05
CA LYS A 151 -5.61 -14.98 14.06
C LYS A 151 -4.60 -15.27 12.96
N MET A 152 -4.61 -14.51 11.86
CA MET A 152 -3.67 -14.75 10.75
C MET A 152 -2.67 -13.61 10.58
N LEU A 153 -3.12 -12.37 10.36
CA LEU A 153 -2.22 -11.27 10.00
C LEU A 153 -1.26 -10.89 11.13
N ILE A 154 -1.74 -10.76 12.38
CA ILE A 154 -0.88 -10.40 13.51
C ILE A 154 0.20 -11.46 13.78
N PRO A 155 -0.12 -12.76 13.94
CA PRO A 155 0.90 -13.78 14.16
C PRO A 155 1.89 -13.88 12.99
N LEU A 156 1.40 -13.76 11.75
CA LEU A 156 2.24 -13.80 10.55
C LEU A 156 3.17 -12.58 10.47
N ALA A 157 2.71 -11.40 10.84
CA ALA A 157 3.52 -10.19 10.87
C ALA A 157 4.66 -10.30 11.90
N ILE A 158 4.34 -10.80 13.10
CA ILE A 158 5.34 -11.03 14.15
C ILE A 158 6.36 -12.08 13.69
N ALA A 159 5.91 -13.20 13.13
CA ALA A 159 6.79 -14.23 12.59
C ALA A 159 7.70 -13.67 11.49
N ASN A 160 7.17 -12.86 10.57
CA ASN A 160 7.94 -12.23 9.49
C ASN A 160 9.03 -11.29 10.05
N ILE A 161 8.72 -10.52 11.09
CA ILE A 161 9.67 -9.65 11.77
C ILE A 161 10.81 -10.48 12.39
N VAL A 162 10.49 -11.55 13.12
CA VAL A 162 11.50 -12.42 13.75
C VAL A 162 12.38 -13.10 12.71
N VAL A 163 11.80 -13.66 11.65
CA VAL A 163 12.57 -14.30 10.56
C VAL A 163 13.49 -13.28 9.90
N THR A 164 13.00 -12.07 9.62
CA THR A 164 13.83 -11.00 9.04
C THR A 164 15.00 -10.63 9.96
N GLY A 165 14.76 -10.53 11.27
CA GLY A 165 15.83 -10.27 12.24
C GLY A 165 16.87 -11.39 12.29
N VAL A 166 16.45 -12.66 12.26
CA VAL A 166 17.37 -13.81 12.24
C VAL A 166 18.18 -13.84 10.95
N VAL A 167 17.56 -13.60 9.80
CA VAL A 167 18.23 -13.55 8.50
C VAL A 167 19.28 -12.44 8.49
N MET A 168 18.95 -11.23 8.93
CA MET A 168 19.91 -10.12 9.04
C MET A 168 21.12 -10.51 9.90
N LEU A 169 20.90 -11.10 11.07
CA LEU A 169 21.99 -11.54 11.97
C LEU A 169 22.88 -12.64 11.37
N LEU A 170 22.32 -13.50 10.51
CA LEU A 170 23.08 -14.57 9.85
C LEU A 170 23.90 -14.04 8.66
N PHE A 171 23.41 -13.01 7.96
CA PHE A 171 24.08 -12.41 6.81
C PHE A 171 25.02 -11.24 7.17
N GLU A 172 24.84 -10.59 8.32
CA GLU A 172 25.78 -9.58 8.87
C GLU A 172 26.95 -10.21 9.66
N LYS A 173 27.32 -11.45 9.32
CA LYS A 173 28.56 -12.10 9.77
C LYS A 173 29.60 -12.16 8.65
#